data_AF-A0A4Q3S735-F1
#
_entry.id   AF-A0A4Q3S735-F1
#
_cell.length_a   1.000
_cell.length_b   1.000
_cell.length_c   1.000
_cell.angle_alpha   90.00
_cell.angle_beta   90.00
_cell.angle_gamma   90.00
#
_symmetry.space_group_name_H-M   'P 1'
#
loop_
_entity.id
_entity.type
_entity.pdbx_description
1 polymer ?
#
loop_
_entity_poly.entity_id
_entity_poly.type
_entity_poly.pdbx_seq_one_letter_code
_entity_poly.pdbx_strand_id
1 'polypeptide(L)' 'MSETRPFLVHTADDSRDAGHTVRAESVEDAAFAFVDRWHPPVDASGDVVLMITDSDDGRRQCLRLDLSEGTAAPCD' A
#
# COMPACT_ATOMS: atom_id res chain seq x y z
N MET A 1 -4.78 22.11 4.96
CA MET A 1 -3.44 21.51 4.80
C MET A 1 -3.66 20.04 5.08
N SER A 2 -3.55 19.16 4.08
CA SER A 2 -3.71 17.72 4.31
C SER A 2 -2.53 17.25 5.17
N GLU A 3 -2.80 16.69 6.34
CA GLU A 3 -1.75 16.17 7.21
C GLU A 3 -1.33 14.79 6.71
N THR A 4 -0.08 14.71 6.27
CA THR A 4 0.53 13.46 5.80
C THR A 4 0.91 12.61 7.02
N ARG A 5 0.41 11.39 7.09
CA ARG A 5 0.64 10.46 8.21
C ARG A 5 1.49 9.25 7.78
N PRO A 6 2.27 8.67 8.71
CA PRO A 6 3.10 7.52 8.42
C PRO A 6 2.28 6.23 8.33
N PHE A 7 2.37 5.56 7.20
CA PHE A 7 1.78 4.27 6.91
C PHE A 7 2.87 3.24 6.68
N LEU A 8 2.80 2.09 7.36
CA LEU A 8 3.65 0.95 7.08
C LEU A 8 3.00 0.12 5.96
N VAL A 9 3.61 0.11 4.78
CA VAL A 9 3.14 -0.61 3.60
C VAL A 9 4.05 -1.81 3.34
N HIS A 10 3.47 -2.99 3.14
CA HIS A 10 4.20 -4.17 2.70
C HIS A 10 3.35 -4.97 1.73
N THR A 11 3.95 -5.78 0.86
CA THR A 11 3.19 -6.70 0.01
C THR A 11 2.61 -7.83 0.87
N ALA A 12 1.51 -8.43 0.41
CA ALA A 12 0.90 -9.56 1.12
C ALA A 12 1.80 -10.81 1.13
N ASP A 13 2.66 -10.96 0.12
CA ASP A 13 3.63 -12.05 0.03
C ASP A 13 4.85 -11.82 0.95
N ASP A 14 5.14 -10.55 1.29
CA ASP A 14 6.24 -10.20 2.17
C ASP A 14 5.82 -10.13 3.65
N SER A 15 6.79 -10.42 4.52
CA SER A 15 6.63 -10.27 5.96
C SER A 15 6.58 -8.79 6.33
N ARG A 16 5.94 -8.49 7.46
CA ARG A 16 5.92 -7.11 8.00
C ARG A 16 7.31 -6.51 8.18
N ASP A 17 8.32 -7.34 8.38
CA ASP A 17 9.73 -6.96 8.53
C ASP A 17 10.36 -6.36 7.28
N ALA A 18 9.86 -6.63 6.07
CA ALA A 18 10.28 -5.91 4.86
C ALA A 18 9.28 -4.82 4.42
N GLY A 19 8.37 -4.44 5.32
CA GLY A 19 7.50 -3.29 5.11
C GLY A 19 8.26 -1.97 5.10
N HIS A 20 7.83 -1.05 4.24
CA HIS A 20 8.36 0.30 4.16
C HIS A 20 7.36 1.32 4.70
N THR A 21 7.87 2.26 5.50
CA THR A 21 7.06 3.38 5.98
C THR A 21 6.97 4.46 4.91
N VAL A 22 5.75 4.75 4.46
CA VAL A 22 5.42 5.79 3.48
C VAL A 22 4.59 6.86 4.17
N ARG A 23 4.87 8.13 3.89
CA ARG A 23 4.06 9.24 4.38
C ARG A 23 3.09 9.64 3.28
N ALA A 24 1.79 9.51 3.56
CA ALA A 24 0.74 9.89 2.63
C ALA A 24 -0.43 10.57 3.35
N GLU A 25 -1.32 11.23 2.61
CA GLU A 25 -2.56 11.78 3.18
C GLU A 25 -3.62 10.69 3.41
N SER A 26 -3.60 9.66 2.58
CA SER A 26 -4.55 8.56 2.58
C SER A 26 -3.87 7.22 2.31
N VAL A 27 -4.59 6.15 2.59
CA VAL A 27 -4.14 4.76 2.45
C VAL A 27 -3.88 4.41 0.98
N GLU A 28 -4.75 4.88 0.09
CA GLU A 28 -4.58 4.75 -1.37
C GLU A 28 -3.31 5.49 -1.84
N ASP A 29 -3.13 6.73 -1.41
CA ASP A 29 -1.95 7.54 -1.74
C ASP A 29 -0.65 6.89 -1.22
N ALA A 30 -0.69 6.28 -0.02
CA ALA A 30 0.43 5.50 0.52
C ALA A 30 0.74 4.27 -0.34
N ALA A 31 -0.30 3.61 -0.85
CA ALA A 31 -0.17 2.43 -1.70
C ALA A 31 0.48 2.80 -3.03
N PHE A 32 0.01 3.85 -3.69
CA PHE A 32 0.59 4.32 -4.95
C PHE A 32 2.03 4.81 -4.77
N ALA A 33 2.30 5.60 -3.73
CA ALA A 33 3.66 6.06 -3.43
C ALA A 33 4.61 4.90 -3.10
N PHE A 34 4.11 3.82 -2.49
CA PHE A 34 4.90 2.59 -2.29
C PHE A 34 5.21 1.90 -3.62
N VAL A 35 4.21 1.70 -4.48
CA VAL A 35 4.42 1.02 -5.77
C VAL A 35 5.33 1.83 -6.69
N ASP A 36 5.13 3.14 -6.77
CA ASP A 36 5.96 4.05 -7.57
C ASP A 36 7.43 4.06 -7.13
N ARG A 37 7.69 3.86 -5.84
CA ARG A 37 9.06 3.94 -5.30
C ARG A 37 9.76 2.59 -5.24
N TRP A 38 9.04 1.50 -4.97
CA TRP A 38 9.64 0.17 -4.77
C TRP A 38 9.32 -0.84 -5.86
N HIS A 39 8.34 -0.58 -6.73
CA HIS A 39 7.94 -1.47 -7.82
C HIS A 39 7.86 -2.95 -7.38
N PRO A 40 7.00 -3.27 -6.40
CA PRO A 40 6.84 -4.64 -5.93
C PRO A 40 6.46 -5.59 -7.07
N PRO A 41 6.76 -6.90 -6.92
CA PRO A 41 6.33 -7.90 -7.88
C PRO A 41 4.80 -7.92 -7.96
N VAL A 42 4.30 -7.87 -9.18
CA VAL A 42 2.87 -7.95 -9.52
C VAL A 42 2.54 -9.38 -9.89
N ASP A 43 1.30 -9.81 -9.66
CA ASP A 43 0.86 -11.13 -10.09
C ASP A 43 0.59 -11.19 -11.60
N ALA A 44 0.19 -12.36 -12.10
CA ALA A 44 -0.02 -12.61 -13.52
C ALA A 44 -1.10 -11.72 -14.16
N SER A 45 -2.00 -11.14 -13.37
CA SER A 45 -3.03 -10.20 -13.82
C SER A 45 -2.54 -8.75 -13.81
N GLY A 46 -1.35 -8.47 -13.26
CA GLY A 46 -0.85 -7.11 -13.05
C GLY A 46 -1.39 -6.45 -11.78
N ASP A 47 -2.04 -7.23 -10.92
CA ASP A 47 -2.47 -6.79 -9.60
C ASP A 47 -1.31 -6.91 -8.58
N VAL A 48 -1.34 -6.06 -7.56
CA VAL A 48 -0.49 -6.18 -6.38
C VAL A 48 -1.31 -6.02 -5.12
N VAL A 49 -1.18 -6.96 -4.19
CA VAL A 49 -1.86 -6.89 -2.90
C VAL A 49 -0.93 -6.28 -1.86
N LEU A 50 -1.33 -5.14 -1.31
CA LEU A 50 -0.62 -4.39 -0.29
C LEU A 50 -1.38 -4.41 1.03
N MET A 51 -0.61 -4.57 2.09
CA MET A 51 -1.05 -4.48 3.47
C MET A 51 -0.51 -3.18 4.05
N ILE A 52 -1.42 -2.30 4.44
CA ILE A 52 -1.10 -0.95 4.89
C ILE A 52 -1.55 -0.82 6.33
N THR A 53 -0.63 -0.46 7.22
CA THR A 53 -0.91 -0.21 8.63
C THR A 53 -0.68 1.26 8.93
N ASP A 54 -1.73 1.97 9.30
CA ASP A 54 -1.64 3.31 9.85
C ASP A 54 -0.89 3.25 11.18
N SER A 55 0.21 4.01 11.28
CA SER A 55 1.05 3.99 12.49
C SER A 55 0.53 4.92 13.59
N ASP A 56 -0.44 5.79 13.27
CA ASP A 56 -1.04 6.76 14.17
C ASP A 56 -2.25 6.16 14.90
N ASP A 57 -3.18 5.58 14.15
CA ASP A 57 -4.41 4.94 14.67
C ASP A 57 -4.25 3.42 14.86
N GLY A 58 -3.17 2.83 14.34
CA GLY A 58 -2.91 1.38 14.40
C GLY A 58 -3.79 0.54 13.45
N ARG A 59 -4.56 1.17 12.58
CA ARG A 59 -5.49 0.49 11.67
C ARG A 59 -4.77 -0.18 10.52
N ARG A 60 -5.02 -1.48 10.33
CA ARG A 60 -4.53 -2.24 9.17
C ARG A 60 -5.63 -2.34 8.12
N GLN A 61 -5.28 -2.02 6.87
CA GLN A 61 -6.13 -2.15 5.70
C GLN A 61 -5.40 -2.95 4.62
N CYS A 62 -6.15 -3.80 3.93
CA CYS A 62 -5.66 -4.51 2.75
C CYS A 62 -6.20 -3.79 1.51
N LEU A 63 -5.30 -3.46 0.59
CA LEU A 63 -5.59 -2.81 -0.67
C LEU A 63 -4.93 -3.60 -1.79
N ARG A 64 -5.72 -4.03 -2.76
CA ARG A 64 -5.26 -4.54 -4.05
C ARG A 64 -5.15 -3.36 -5.01
N LEU A 65 -3.97 -3.15 -5.58
CA LEU A 65 -3.75 -2.19 -6.65
C LEU A 65 -3.72 -2.95 -7.97
N ASP A 66 -4.63 -2.61 -8.87
CA ASP A 66 -4.55 -3.01 -10.27
C ASP A 66 -3.68 -1.96 -10.99
N LEU A 67 -2.50 -2.37 -11.46
CA LEU A 67 -1.57 -1.46 -12.15
C LEU A 67 -1.84 -1.34 -13.64
N SER A 68 -2.70 -2.19 -14.19
CA SER A 68 -3.15 -2.13 -15.58
C SER A 68 -4.17 -1.00 -15.78
N GLU A 69 -5.09 -0.85 -14.84
CA GLU A 69 -6.13 0.19 -14.77
C GLU A 69 -5.72 1.35 -13.87
N GLY A 70 -4.69 1.19 -13.03
CA GLY A 70 -4.23 2.21 -12.08
C GLY A 70 -5.24 2.47 -10.95
N THR A 71 -5.96 1.43 -10.54
CA THR A 71 -7.04 1.54 -9.55
C THR A 71 -6.67 0.80 -8.27
N ALA A 72 -7.05 1.35 -7.11
CA ALA A 72 -6.90 0.68 -5.83
C ALA A 72 -8.27 0.23 -5.31
N ALA A 73 -8.38 -1.05 -4.93
CA ALA A 73 -9.59 -1.65 -4.38
C ALA A 73 -9.29 -2.33 -3.03
N PRO A 74 -10.18 -2.23 -2.03
CA PRO A 74 -10.01 -2.98 -0.79
C PRO A 74 -10.15 -4.49 -1.03
N CYS A 75 -9.42 -5.31 -0.28
CA CYS A 75 -9.40 -6.77 -0.43
C CYS A 75 -10.65 -7.52 0.12
N ASP A 76 -11.82 -6.88 0.21
CA ASP A 76 -13.03 -7.43 0.85
C ASP A 76 -13.42 -8.83 0.31
#